data_AF-A0A964W3B5-F1
#
_entry.id   AF-A0A964W3B5-F1
#
_cell.length_a   1.000
_cell.length_b   1.000
_cell.length_c   1.000
_cell.angle_alpha   90.00
_cell.angle_beta   90.00
_cell.angle_gamma   90.00
#
_symmetry.space_group_name_H-M   'P 1'
#
loop_
_entity.id
_entity.type
_entity.pdbx_description
1 polymer ?
#
loop_
_entity_poly.entity_id
_entity_poly.type
_entity_poly.pdbx_seq_one_letter_code
_entity_poly.pdbx_strand_id
1 'polypeptide(L)' 'MQAKLARIKLGLTQEQLRKKLKEEYLIGLSPCTIVAVEKGDYSNLKYETMIAYAKALNSTPQELFFDEE' A
#
# COMPACT_ATOMS: atom_id res chain seq x y z
N MET A 1 0.46 -9.71 4.05
CA MET A 1 -0.69 -10.11 3.20
C MET A 1 -1.88 -9.15 3.30
N GLN A 2 -2.05 -8.42 4.41
CA GLN A 2 -3.16 -7.49 4.63
C GLN A 2 -3.28 -6.40 3.57
N ALA A 3 -2.18 -5.75 3.17
CA ALA A 3 -2.14 -4.78 2.07
C ALA A 3 -2.76 -5.31 0.76
N LYS A 4 -2.46 -6.56 0.39
CA LYS A 4 -3.01 -7.20 -0.81
C LYS A 4 -4.51 -7.44 -0.68
N LEU A 5 -4.95 -7.94 0.48
CA LEU A 5 -6.36 -8.21 0.75
C LEU A 5 -7.18 -6.92 0.74
N ALA A 6 -6.70 -5.87 1.40
CA ALA A 6 -7.33 -4.55 1.41
C ALA A 6 -7.48 -4.00 -0.02
N ARG A 7 -6.43 -4.10 -0.85
CA ARG A 7 -6.50 -3.70 -2.26
C ARG A 7 -7.56 -4.48 -3.05
N ILE A 8 -7.61 -5.80 -2.89
CA ILE A 8 -8.58 -6.67 -3.59
C ILE A 8 -10.01 -6.36 -3.12
N LYS A 9 -10.24 -6.12 -1.83
CA LYS A 9 -11.56 -5.73 -1.29
C LYS A 9 -12.07 -4.43 -1.92
N LEU A 10 -11.17 -3.52 -2.29
CA LEU A 10 -11.50 -2.28 -3.00
C LEU A 10 -11.59 -2.44 -4.53
N GLY A 11 -11.38 -3.65 -5.07
CA GLY A 11 -11.44 -3.91 -6.51
C GLY A 11 -10.32 -3.24 -7.32
N LEU A 12 -9.23 -2.83 -6.66
CA LEU A 12 -8.12 -2.12 -7.32
C LEU A 12 -7.07 -3.09 -7.86
N THR A 13 -6.53 -2.82 -9.05
CA THR A 13 -5.29 -3.45 -9.52
C THR A 13 -4.07 -2.80 -8.85
N GLN A 14 -2.91 -3.46 -8.92
CA GLN A 14 -1.66 -2.87 -8.42
C GLN A 14 -1.31 -1.58 -9.18
N GLU A 15 -1.58 -1.53 -10.48
CA GLU A 15 -1.36 -0.34 -11.30
C GLU A 15 -2.28 0.81 -10.88
N GLN A 16 -3.57 0.54 -10.65
CA GLN A 16 -4.52 1.53 -10.19
C GLN A 16 -4.15 2.08 -8.81
N LEU A 17 -3.71 1.22 -7.89
CA LEU A 17 -3.21 1.67 -6.58
C LEU A 17 -1.99 2.59 -6.73
N ARG A 18 -1.03 2.24 -7.60
CA ARG A 18 0.13 3.11 -7.88
C ARG A 18 -0.27 4.44 -8.46
N LYS A 19 -1.21 4.43 -9.41
CA LYS A 19 -1.72 5.63 -10.05
C LYS A 19 -2.39 6.53 -9.00
N LYS A 20 -3.25 5.96 -8.16
CA LYS A 20 -3.90 6.64 -7.03
C LYS A 20 -2.88 7.27 -6.08
N LEU A 21 -1.84 6.52 -5.67
CA LEU A 21 -0.79 7.03 -4.80
C LEU A 21 0.02 8.18 -5.43
N LYS A 22 0.27 8.10 -6.74
CA LYS A 22 0.98 9.15 -7.46
C LYS A 22 0.12 10.41 -7.63
N GLU A 23 -1.15 10.26 -7.95
CA GLU A 23 -2.06 11.38 -8.25
C GLU A 23 -2.58 12.08 -7.00
N GLU A 24 -2.96 11.32 -5.96
CA GLU A 24 -3.59 11.89 -4.75
C GLU A 24 -2.58 12.24 -3.66
N TYR A 25 -1.44 11.55 -3.62
CA TYR A 25 -0.45 11.69 -2.53
C TYR A 25 0.95 12.06 -3.02
N LEU A 26 1.13 12.29 -4.33
CA LEU A 26 2.44 12.59 -4.96
C LEU A 26 3.52 11.53 -4.66
N ILE A 27 3.12 10.29 -4.43
CA ILE A 27 4.01 9.18 -4.10
C ILE A 27 4.15 8.23 -5.28
N GLY A 28 5.31 8.26 -5.91
CA GLY A 28 5.68 7.34 -6.98
C GLY A 28 6.26 6.03 -6.43
N LEU A 29 5.49 4.95 -6.47
CA LEU A 29 6.00 3.60 -6.20
C LEU A 29 6.34 2.87 -7.48
N SER A 30 7.42 2.09 -7.48
CA SER A 30 7.71 1.15 -8.57
C SER A 30 6.77 -0.07 -8.50
N PRO A 31 6.52 -0.79 -9.60
CA PRO A 31 5.76 -2.03 -9.57
C PRO A 31 6.35 -3.05 -8.59
N CYS A 32 7.68 -3.18 -8.58
CA CYS A 32 8.40 -4.08 -7.68
C CYS A 32 8.15 -3.74 -6.21
N THR A 33 8.10 -2.44 -5.86
CA THR A 33 7.84 -2.00 -4.49
C THR A 33 6.44 -2.37 -4.02
N ILE A 34 5.41 -2.22 -4.86
CA ILE A 34 4.04 -2.66 -4.50
C ILE A 34 3.99 -4.16 -4.26
N VAL A 35 4.64 -4.94 -5.13
CA VAL A 35 4.70 -6.40 -4.98
C VAL A 35 5.41 -6.80 -3.69
N ALA A 36 6.53 -6.13 -3.36
CA ALA A 36 7.26 -6.36 -2.11
C ALA A 36 6.36 -6.07 -0.89
N VAL A 37 5.69 -4.92 -0.88
CA VAL A 37 4.76 -4.51 0.17
C VAL A 37 3.62 -5.52 0.34
N GLU A 38 3.02 -5.99 -0.76
CA GLU A 38 1.94 -6.99 -0.71
C GLU A 38 2.42 -8.35 -0.20
N LYS A 39 3.70 -8.66 -0.37
CA LYS A 39 4.37 -9.84 0.21
C LYS A 39 4.80 -9.64 1.66
N GLY A 40 4.64 -8.43 2.22
CA GLY A 40 5.02 -8.10 3.60
C GLY A 40 6.41 -7.48 3.74
N ASP A 41 7.12 -7.22 2.65
CA ASP A 41 8.38 -6.47 2.69
C ASP A 41 8.14 -4.98 2.45
N TYR A 42 8.15 -4.23 3.55
CA TYR A 42 8.03 -2.77 3.59
C TYR A 42 9.23 -2.11 4.27
N SER A 43 10.36 -2.84 4.39
CA SER A 43 11.60 -2.39 5.05
C SER A 43 12.13 -1.05 4.51
N ASN A 44 11.92 -0.81 3.20
CA ASN A 44 12.38 0.38 2.49
C ASN A 44 11.28 1.47 2.33
N LEU A 45 10.10 1.28 2.93
CA LEU A 45 9.06 2.29 2.89
C LEU A 45 9.29 3.36 3.96
N LYS A 46 9.21 4.62 3.54
CA LYS A 46 9.10 5.74 4.48
C LYS A 46 7.73 5.71 5.17
N TYR A 47 7.69 6.22 6.40
CA TYR A 47 6.45 6.29 7.18
C TYR A 47 5.35 7.09 6.48
N GLU A 48 5.69 8.20 5.82
CA GLU A 48 4.74 8.98 5.01
C GLU A 48 4.10 8.15 3.90
N THR A 49 4.89 7.27 3.27
CA THR A 49 4.41 6.34 2.25
C THR A 49 3.46 5.30 2.85
N MET A 50 3.75 4.78 4.04
CA MET A 50 2.85 3.86 4.73
C MET A 50 1.51 4.53 5.04
N ILE A 51 1.51 5.78 5.52
CA ILE A 51 0.28 6.54 5.77
C ILE A 51 -0.52 6.73 4.49
N ALA A 52 0.12 7.17 3.40
CA ALA A 52 -0.58 7.38 2.13
C ALA A 52 -1.13 6.07 1.55
N TYR A 53 -0.36 4.98 1.65
CA TYR A 53 -0.79 3.65 1.23
C TYR A 53 -2.01 3.18 2.02
N ALA A 54 -2.00 3.38 3.34
CA ALA A 54 -3.12 3.05 4.21
C ALA A 54 -4.38 3.86 3.88
N LYS A 55 -4.24 5.18 3.71
CA LYS A 55 -5.36 6.05 3.28
C LYS A 55 -5.90 5.66 1.91
N ALA A 56 -5.03 5.35 0.95
CA ALA A 56 -5.43 4.91 -0.38
C ALA A 56 -6.23 3.59 -0.36
N LEU A 57 -6.04 2.78 0.69
CA LEU A 57 -6.73 1.52 0.92
C LEU A 57 -7.82 1.60 2.02
N ASN A 58 -8.23 2.80 2.44
CA ASN A 58 -9.23 3.02 3.50
C ASN A 58 -8.94 2.23 4.79
N SER A 59 -7.68 2.17 5.20
CA SER A 59 -7.20 1.44 6.37
C SER A 59 -6.13 2.27 7.11
N THR A 60 -5.57 1.72 8.18
CA THR A 60 -4.50 2.33 8.97
C THR A 60 -3.15 1.65 8.72
N PRO A 61 -2.01 2.33 8.95
CA PRO A 61 -0.72 1.68 8.86
C PRO A 61 -0.59 0.49 9.83
N GLN A 62 -1.27 0.56 10.98
CA GLN A 62 -1.32 -0.54 11.94
C GLN A 62 -1.90 -1.78 11.29
N GLU A 63 -3.14 -1.72 10.79
CA GLU A 63 -3.84 -2.85 10.16
C GLU A 63 -3.11 -3.41 8.93
N LEU A 64 -2.43 -2.56 8.15
CA LEU A 64 -1.80 -2.98 6.90
C LEU A 64 -0.39 -3.54 7.04
N PHE A 65 0.39 -3.00 7.99
CA PHE A 65 1.82 -3.27 8.09
C PHE A 65 2.22 -3.88 9.43
N PHE A 66 1.57 -3.51 10.54
CA PHE A 66 2.02 -3.84 11.90
C PHE A 66 1.08 -4.76 12.67
N ASP A 67 -0.11 -5.04 12.15
CA ASP A 67 -0.98 -6.08 12.67
C ASP A 67 -0.42 -7.42 12.21
N GLU A 68 0.27 -8.06 13.14
CA GLU A 68 0.56 -9.48 13.04
C GLU A 68 -0.77 -10.20 13.24
N GLU A 69 -1.24 -10.88 12.20
CA GLU A 69 -2.14 -12.00 12.42
C GLU A 69 -1.41 -13.07 13.24
#